data_AF-A0AAD4LB23-F1
#
_entry.id   AF-A0AAD4LB23-F1
#
_cell.length_a   1.000
_cell.length_b   1.000
_cell.length_c   1.000
_cell.angle_alpha   90.00
_cell.angle_beta   90.00
_cell.angle_gamma   90.00
#
_symmetry.space_group_name_H-M   'P 1'
#
loop_
_entity.id
_entity.type
_entity.pdbx_description
1 polymer ?
#
loop_
_entity_poly.entity_id
_entity_poly.type
_entity_poly.pdbx_seq_one_letter_code
_entity_poly.pdbx_strand_id
1 'polypeptide(L)'
;MRSLLGVDHHLLARCRSFPLKYSRNFTSNEVVRKRGRPPKAKAALEQLPNTVVDDPTSEKSRSLAASLNRYSDLPPLPPVDDWLSHFPFAPIVVRDRISIRDPVTAIRVAESFVDSKKTSTKKPKVIIEAFPGPGALSRAFLTLPPDKLKKLIILEDHEPYLEYLRPLARADPRVRVVPQSGFNWDTYSYLLESGDLDPFHTLHARAVHPELHFVTHIPQNIPGEQLVAQLFRCIPENSWLFKYGRVPMSFILADWVWRRISAPPKGIERCKLSVIAESSSRFSPSLPPEDLSPFFEHFHPATTSVRTGGSALRPETRRRGSPFLAVNVVPHAEQIITKGKLDQWDYILRRLFVLKSTPLRGAISSLAPGAEVLLDKLTDKRLPLEQRVDIRLPVKQLTVSDWVLIARAFDAWPFAPEVHLPTYSSYQVIN
;
A
#
# COMPACT_ATOMS: atom_id res chain seq x y z
N MET A 1 -18.52 53.43 0.86
CA MET A 1 -17.31 54.22 1.18
C MET A 1 -16.59 53.53 2.34
N ARG A 2 -15.41 52.96 2.06
CA ARG A 2 -14.36 52.44 2.96
C ARG A 2 -14.74 51.94 4.36
N SER A 3 -14.84 50.61 4.50
CA SER A 3 -14.73 49.91 5.79
C SER A 3 -13.26 49.64 6.12
N LEU A 4 -12.80 50.27 7.20
CA LEU A 4 -11.68 49.84 8.02
C LEU A 4 -11.99 48.46 8.63
N LEU A 5 -10.98 47.61 8.75
CA LEU A 5 -10.68 46.79 9.94
C LEU A 5 -9.43 45.94 9.63
N GLY A 6 -8.33 46.32 10.29
CA GLY A 6 -7.10 45.55 10.31
C GLY A 6 -7.24 44.33 11.24
N VAL A 7 -6.53 43.27 10.91
CA VAL A 7 -6.37 42.10 11.78
C VAL A 7 -4.88 41.80 11.88
N ASP A 8 -4.40 41.84 13.13
CA ASP A 8 -3.04 41.58 13.56
C ASP A 8 -2.56 40.18 13.20
N HIS A 9 -1.40 40.14 12.55
CA HIS A 9 -0.55 38.97 12.43
C HIS A 9 0.43 38.96 13.61
N HIS A 10 0.30 38.03 14.57
CA HIS A 10 1.44 37.47 15.31
C HIS A 10 0.96 36.37 16.29
N LEU A 11 1.34 35.10 16.03
CA LEU A 11 1.79 34.12 17.02
C LEU A 11 1.97 32.74 16.36
N LEU A 12 3.15 32.50 15.79
CA LEU A 12 3.60 31.12 15.53
C LEU A 12 5.07 30.93 15.93
N ALA A 13 5.21 30.09 16.95
CA ALA A 13 6.22 29.03 17.13
C ALA A 13 7.71 29.38 16.97
N ARG A 14 8.36 29.65 18.11
CA ARG A 14 9.79 29.37 18.30
C ARG A 14 9.96 27.94 18.80
N CYS A 15 10.41 27.03 17.94
CA CYS A 15 11.03 25.77 18.38
C CYS A 15 12.48 25.73 17.90
N ARG A 16 13.41 25.77 18.87
CA ARG A 16 14.86 25.72 18.68
C ARG A 16 15.26 24.29 18.30
N SER A 17 15.88 24.14 17.13
CA SER A 17 16.53 22.91 16.67
C SER A 17 17.95 22.80 17.24
N PHE A 18 18.27 21.70 17.93
CA PHE A 18 19.64 21.28 18.23
C PHE A 18 20.15 20.36 17.11
N PRO A 19 21.34 20.59 16.53
CA PRO A 19 21.93 19.70 15.54
C PRO A 19 22.83 18.66 16.20
N LEU A 20 22.48 17.37 16.09
CA LEU A 20 23.42 16.28 16.33
C LEU A 20 24.00 15.83 14.98
N LYS A 21 25.25 16.23 14.73
CA LYS A 21 26.08 15.72 13.64
C LYS A 21 26.55 14.31 14.01
N TYR A 22 26.25 13.33 13.17
CA TYR A 22 26.96 12.05 13.21
C TYR A 22 27.41 11.70 11.80
N SER A 23 28.70 11.91 11.54
CA SER A 23 29.42 11.44 10.36
C SER A 23 30.05 10.09 10.71
N ARG A 24 29.82 9.06 9.89
CA ARG A 24 30.69 7.90 9.83
C ARG A 24 30.93 7.50 8.39
N ASN A 25 32.16 7.80 7.96
CA ASN A 25 32.81 7.20 6.81
C ASN A 25 33.01 5.70 7.07
N PHE A 26 32.60 4.86 6.11
CA PHE A 26 33.07 3.48 6.03
C PHE A 26 33.70 3.28 4.67
N THR A 27 35.03 3.16 4.68
CA THR A 27 35.87 2.75 3.56
C THR A 27 35.76 1.24 3.39
N SER A 28 35.34 0.80 2.21
CA SER A 28 35.39 -0.60 1.77
C SER A 28 36.80 -0.96 1.30
N ASN A 29 37.45 -1.90 1.98
CA ASN A 29 38.63 -2.58 1.46
C ASN A 29 38.20 -3.83 0.69
N GLU A 30 38.34 -3.79 -0.63
CA GLU A 30 38.29 -4.96 -1.52
C GLU A 30 39.55 -5.82 -1.33
N VAL A 31 39.35 -7.12 -1.10
CA VAL A 31 40.42 -8.12 -1.22
C VAL A 31 40.07 -9.03 -2.39
N VAL A 32 40.75 -8.78 -3.50
CA VAL A 32 40.78 -9.62 -4.71
C VAL A 32 41.51 -10.93 -4.37
N ARG A 33 40.82 -12.07 -4.54
CA ARG A 33 41.48 -13.39 -4.63
C ARG A 33 41.00 -14.14 -5.86
N LYS A 34 41.89 -14.16 -6.88
CA LYS A 34 41.88 -15.08 -8.02
C LYS A 34 42.26 -16.50 -7.55
N ARG A 35 41.55 -17.51 -8.05
CA ARG A 35 41.91 -18.95 -8.20
C ARG A 35 40.65 -19.62 -8.78
N GLY A 36 40.61 -20.49 -9.77
CA GLY A 36 41.58 -21.23 -10.57
C GLY A 36 40.72 -22.27 -11.31
N ARG A 37 40.86 -22.38 -12.64
CA ARG A 37 39.98 -23.15 -13.53
C ARG A 37 40.46 -24.61 -13.60
N PRO A 38 39.62 -25.65 -13.40
CA PRO A 38 39.99 -27.03 -13.71
C PRO A 38 39.59 -27.42 -15.15
N PRO A 39 40.17 -28.51 -15.70
CA PRO A 39 40.26 -28.76 -17.12
C PRO A 39 39.03 -29.46 -17.73
N LYS A 40 38.92 -29.31 -19.06
CA LYS A 40 37.87 -29.85 -19.94
C LYS A 40 37.94 -31.38 -20.03
N ALA A 41 36.86 -32.06 -19.69
CA ALA A 41 36.61 -33.44 -20.08
C ALA A 41 35.68 -33.45 -21.32
N LYS A 42 36.13 -34.11 -22.40
CA LYS A 42 35.32 -34.42 -23.59
C LYS A 42 34.38 -35.57 -23.24
N ALA A 43 33.07 -35.37 -23.36
CA ALA A 43 32.07 -36.43 -23.35
C ALA A 43 31.36 -36.47 -24.71
N ALA A 44 31.13 -37.69 -25.19
CA ALA A 44 30.70 -38.05 -26.52
C ALA A 44 29.29 -37.54 -26.86
N LEU A 45 29.10 -37.20 -28.14
CA LEU A 45 27.80 -36.94 -28.76
C LEU A 45 27.01 -38.25 -28.81
N GLU A 46 25.88 -38.29 -28.12
CA GLU A 46 24.81 -39.26 -28.38
C GLU A 46 23.58 -38.44 -28.79
N GLN A 47 23.16 -38.60 -30.04
CA GLN A 47 22.03 -37.88 -30.63
C GLN A 47 20.73 -38.47 -30.07
N LEU A 48 20.09 -37.74 -29.15
CA LEU A 48 18.71 -37.99 -28.74
C LEU A 48 17.74 -37.25 -29.68
N PRO A 49 16.56 -37.84 -29.95
CA PRO A 49 15.60 -37.33 -30.92
C PRO A 49 15.06 -35.95 -30.52
N ASN A 50 14.99 -35.05 -31.50
CA ASN A 50 14.38 -33.73 -31.43
C ASN A 50 12.93 -33.82 -30.93
N THR A 51 12.76 -33.70 -29.63
CA THR A 51 11.50 -33.28 -29.03
C THR A 51 11.56 -31.76 -28.95
N VAL A 52 10.64 -31.10 -29.66
CA VAL A 52 10.42 -29.66 -29.55
C VAL A 52 9.99 -29.40 -28.11
N VAL A 53 10.95 -29.04 -27.27
CA VAL A 53 10.68 -28.52 -25.93
C VAL A 53 10.21 -27.09 -26.15
N ASP A 54 8.91 -26.85 -26.03
CA ASP A 54 8.36 -25.50 -26.01
C ASP A 54 9.06 -24.72 -24.89
N ASP A 55 9.88 -23.74 -25.30
CA ASP A 55 10.58 -22.87 -24.37
C ASP A 55 9.54 -21.93 -23.72
N PRO A 56 9.33 -22.00 -22.39
CA PRO A 56 8.36 -21.15 -21.69
C PRO A 56 8.69 -19.65 -21.79
N THR A 57 9.90 -19.27 -22.20
CA THR A 57 10.24 -17.88 -22.51
C THR A 57 9.65 -17.40 -23.84
N SER A 58 9.43 -18.31 -24.80
CA SER A 58 8.83 -18.00 -26.10
C SER A 58 7.33 -17.69 -26.00
N GLU A 59 6.61 -18.41 -25.14
CA GLU A 59 5.17 -18.24 -24.93
C GLU A 59 4.86 -16.93 -24.18
N LYS A 60 5.64 -16.61 -23.14
CA LYS A 60 5.54 -15.31 -22.44
C LYS A 60 5.87 -14.13 -23.36
N SER A 61 6.86 -14.28 -24.23
CA SER A 61 7.24 -13.23 -25.19
C SER A 61 6.14 -13.01 -26.23
N ARG A 62 5.50 -14.08 -26.72
CA ARG A 62 4.33 -14.01 -27.61
C ARG A 62 3.11 -13.37 -26.91
N SER A 63 2.90 -13.68 -25.63
CA SER A 63 1.84 -13.08 -24.80
C SER A 63 2.04 -11.56 -24.62
N LEU A 64 3.26 -11.11 -24.33
CA LEU A 64 3.55 -9.69 -24.16
C LEU A 64 3.36 -8.89 -25.47
N ALA A 65 3.80 -9.43 -26.60
CA ALA A 65 3.60 -8.79 -27.90
C ALA A 65 2.10 -8.61 -28.24
N ALA A 66 1.28 -9.64 -27.96
CA ALA A 66 -0.17 -9.55 -28.12
C ALA A 66 -0.79 -8.49 -27.21
N SER A 67 -0.38 -8.44 -25.93
CA SER A 67 -0.80 -7.40 -24.98
C SER A 67 -0.40 -6.00 -25.44
N LEU A 68 0.81 -5.81 -25.97
CA LEU A 68 1.28 -4.51 -26.49
C LEU A 68 0.51 -4.06 -27.73
N ASN A 69 0.22 -4.97 -28.66
CA ASN A 69 -0.61 -4.65 -29.82
C ASN A 69 -1.99 -4.18 -29.36
N ARG A 70 -2.65 -4.95 -28.47
CA ARG A 70 -3.95 -4.57 -27.92
C ARG A 70 -3.90 -3.26 -27.13
N TYR A 71 -2.81 -3.00 -26.40
CA TYR A 71 -2.61 -1.72 -25.71
C TYR A 71 -2.58 -0.55 -26.71
N SER A 72 -1.96 -0.76 -27.87
CA SER A 72 -1.78 0.25 -28.91
C SER A 72 -3.07 0.53 -29.70
N ASP A 73 -4.00 -0.43 -29.74
CA ASP A 73 -5.32 -0.27 -30.34
C ASP A 73 -6.30 0.55 -29.47
N LEU A 74 -6.01 0.71 -28.17
CA LEU A 74 -6.83 1.51 -27.25
C LEU A 74 -6.63 3.01 -27.52
N PRO A 75 -7.61 3.87 -27.16
CA PRO A 75 -7.45 5.32 -27.24
C PRO A 75 -6.10 5.79 -26.67
N PRO A 76 -5.24 6.41 -27.49
CA PRO A 76 -3.83 6.54 -27.17
C PRO A 76 -3.59 7.56 -26.05
N LEU A 77 -2.45 7.40 -25.37
CA LEU A 77 -1.86 8.49 -24.60
C LEU A 77 -0.96 9.33 -25.51
N PRO A 78 -0.67 10.60 -25.15
CA PRO A 78 0.35 11.37 -25.82
C PRO A 78 1.69 10.61 -25.79
N PRO A 79 2.59 10.87 -26.77
CA PRO A 79 3.95 10.35 -26.72
C PRO A 79 4.61 10.68 -25.37
N VAL A 80 5.38 9.74 -24.81
CA VAL A 80 5.94 9.85 -23.45
C VAL A 80 6.78 11.11 -23.28
N ASP A 81 7.46 11.57 -24.33
CA ASP A 81 8.27 12.79 -24.32
C ASP A 81 7.42 14.06 -24.16
N ASP A 82 6.14 14.02 -24.54
CA ASP A 82 5.18 15.12 -24.42
C ASP A 82 4.41 15.08 -23.09
N TRP A 83 4.61 14.09 -22.22
CA TRP A 83 3.83 13.97 -20.98
C TRP A 83 3.98 15.17 -20.04
N LEU A 84 5.07 15.92 -20.12
CA LEU A 84 5.25 17.12 -19.31
C LEU A 84 4.28 18.24 -19.69
N SER A 85 3.91 18.36 -20.97
CA SER A 85 2.97 19.37 -21.44
C SER A 85 1.52 18.95 -21.16
N HIS A 86 1.20 17.68 -21.38
CA HIS A 86 -0.14 17.14 -21.20
C HIS A 86 -0.48 16.83 -19.73
N PHE A 87 0.50 16.40 -18.94
CA PHE A 87 0.33 15.98 -17.56
C PHE A 87 1.24 16.78 -16.62
N PRO A 88 1.05 18.11 -16.52
CA PRO A 88 1.88 18.95 -15.68
C PRO A 88 1.69 18.57 -14.22
N PHE A 89 2.80 18.38 -13.52
CA PHE A 89 2.82 18.02 -12.09
C PHE A 89 3.09 19.24 -11.18
N ALA A 90 3.07 20.45 -11.73
CA ALA A 90 3.21 21.69 -10.96
C ALA A 90 2.00 21.98 -10.03
N PRO A 91 0.74 21.73 -10.43
CA PRO A 91 -0.40 22.00 -9.57
C PRO A 91 -0.35 21.16 -8.28
N ILE A 92 -0.68 21.78 -7.15
CA ILE A 92 -0.58 21.15 -5.81
C ILE A 92 -1.34 19.82 -5.73
N VAL A 93 -2.50 19.75 -6.40
CA VAL A 93 -3.40 18.57 -6.38
C VAL A 93 -2.73 17.32 -6.94
N VAL A 94 -1.91 17.46 -7.99
CA VAL A 94 -1.26 16.33 -8.68
C VAL A 94 0.25 16.25 -8.44
N ARG A 95 0.83 17.21 -7.71
CA ARG A 95 2.27 17.31 -7.48
C ARG A 95 2.89 16.06 -6.87
N ASP A 96 2.13 15.35 -6.04
CA ASP A 96 2.56 14.15 -5.34
C ASP A 96 1.98 12.87 -5.97
N ARG A 97 1.40 12.96 -7.17
CA ARG A 97 0.87 11.83 -7.95
C ARG A 97 1.96 11.29 -8.86
N ILE A 98 2.27 10.01 -8.67
CA ILE A 98 3.18 9.26 -9.53
C ILE A 98 2.35 8.28 -10.34
N SER A 99 2.58 8.23 -11.64
CA SER A 99 1.86 7.36 -12.56
C SER A 99 2.84 6.47 -13.31
N ILE A 100 2.47 5.22 -13.58
CA ILE A 100 3.21 4.40 -14.56
C ILE A 100 3.14 5.12 -15.92
N ARG A 101 4.27 5.17 -16.63
CA ARG A 101 4.35 5.77 -17.97
C ARG A 101 4.70 4.78 -19.08
N ASP A 102 5.47 3.75 -18.74
CA ASP A 102 5.90 2.76 -19.72
C ASP A 102 4.82 1.67 -19.92
N PRO A 103 4.35 1.43 -21.17
CA PRO A 103 3.33 0.42 -21.45
C PRO A 103 3.75 -1.00 -21.08
N VAL A 104 5.02 -1.39 -21.29
CA VAL A 104 5.51 -2.73 -20.95
C VAL A 104 5.42 -2.95 -19.44
N THR A 105 5.85 -1.95 -18.67
CA THR A 105 5.75 -1.93 -17.22
C THR A 105 4.30 -2.02 -16.76
N ALA A 106 3.40 -1.22 -17.36
CA ALA A 106 1.99 -1.23 -17.03
C ALA A 106 1.37 -2.64 -17.23
N ILE A 107 1.67 -3.29 -18.36
CA ILE A 107 1.20 -4.66 -18.66
C ILE A 107 1.72 -5.66 -17.62
N ARG A 108 3.03 -5.66 -17.35
CA ARG A 108 3.62 -6.56 -16.35
C ARG A 108 3.02 -6.33 -14.96
N VAL A 109 2.77 -5.09 -14.57
CA VAL A 109 2.14 -4.74 -13.29
C VAL A 109 0.69 -5.24 -13.24
N ALA A 110 -0.11 -4.97 -14.27
CA ALA A 110 -1.51 -5.43 -14.37
C ALA A 110 -1.61 -6.96 -14.24
N GLU A 111 -0.79 -7.71 -15.01
CA GLU A 111 -0.71 -9.17 -14.93
C GLU A 111 -0.29 -9.64 -13.52
N SER A 112 0.73 -9.01 -12.92
CA SER A 112 1.21 -9.37 -11.58
C SER A 112 0.15 -9.16 -10.48
N PHE A 113 -0.77 -8.22 -10.68
CA PHE A 113 -1.84 -7.93 -9.73
C PHE A 113 -2.93 -9.01 -9.79
N VAL A 114 -3.34 -9.44 -10.97
CA VAL A 114 -4.47 -10.38 -11.11
C VAL A 114 -4.06 -11.84 -11.19
N ASP A 115 -2.83 -12.15 -11.62
CA ASP A 115 -2.39 -13.52 -11.92
C ASP A 115 -1.23 -14.01 -11.05
N SER A 116 -1.13 -13.49 -9.83
CA SER A 116 -0.20 -14.05 -8.83
C SER A 116 -0.81 -15.27 -8.13
N LYS A 117 0.04 -16.14 -7.57
CA LYS A 117 -0.39 -17.26 -6.70
C LYS A 117 -1.34 -16.84 -5.56
N LYS A 118 -1.32 -15.56 -5.16
CA LYS A 118 -2.08 -15.02 -4.04
C LYS A 118 -3.41 -14.37 -4.44
N THR A 119 -3.52 -13.92 -5.69
CA THR A 119 -4.65 -13.11 -6.17
C THR A 119 -5.40 -13.74 -7.34
N SER A 120 -4.78 -14.70 -8.04
CA SER A 120 -5.37 -15.44 -9.16
C SER A 120 -6.55 -16.29 -8.69
N THR A 121 -7.63 -16.21 -9.47
CA THR A 121 -8.92 -16.83 -9.19
C THR A 121 -9.49 -17.42 -10.48
N LYS A 122 -10.38 -18.41 -10.37
CA LYS A 122 -11.02 -19.05 -11.53
C LYS A 122 -12.11 -18.19 -12.20
N LYS A 123 -12.42 -17.03 -11.62
CA LYS A 123 -13.45 -16.13 -12.10
C LYS A 123 -12.83 -14.81 -12.56
N PRO A 124 -13.38 -14.18 -13.62
CA PRO A 124 -12.92 -12.88 -14.06
C PRO A 124 -13.26 -11.82 -13.02
N LYS A 125 -12.36 -10.86 -12.85
CA LYS A 125 -12.45 -9.84 -11.80
C LYS A 125 -13.11 -8.56 -12.32
N VAL A 126 -13.88 -7.94 -11.45
CA VAL A 126 -14.19 -6.51 -11.48
C VAL A 126 -13.09 -5.81 -10.70
N ILE A 127 -12.37 -4.92 -11.37
CA ILE A 127 -11.28 -4.16 -10.80
C ILE A 127 -11.77 -2.74 -10.55
N ILE A 128 -11.65 -2.27 -9.30
CA ILE A 128 -11.84 -0.86 -8.94
C ILE A 128 -10.44 -0.24 -8.87
N GLU A 129 -10.10 0.60 -9.84
CA GLU A 129 -8.82 1.30 -9.93
C GLU A 129 -8.96 2.75 -9.45
N ALA A 130 -8.35 3.06 -8.31
CA ALA A 130 -8.28 4.41 -7.78
C ALA A 130 -6.97 5.10 -8.17
N PHE A 131 -7.08 6.36 -8.55
CA PHE A 131 -5.93 7.22 -8.86
C PHE A 131 -5.07 6.71 -10.02
N PRO A 132 -5.66 6.35 -11.17
CA PRO A 132 -4.94 5.84 -12.34
C PRO A 132 -3.96 6.85 -12.95
N GLY A 133 -4.10 8.15 -12.66
CA GLY A 133 -3.37 9.19 -13.37
C GLY A 133 -3.77 9.22 -14.86
N PRO A 134 -2.82 9.37 -15.79
CA PRO A 134 -3.10 9.28 -17.23
C PRO A 134 -3.77 7.97 -17.68
N GLY A 135 -3.69 6.89 -16.89
CA GLY A 135 -4.35 5.63 -17.20
C GLY A 135 -3.52 4.68 -18.07
N ALA A 136 -2.20 4.66 -17.89
CA ALA A 136 -1.36 3.64 -18.50
C ALA A 136 -1.70 2.25 -17.91
N LEU A 137 -1.82 2.16 -16.58
CA LEU A 137 -2.24 0.92 -15.93
C LEU A 137 -3.68 0.53 -16.30
N SER A 138 -4.60 1.50 -16.41
CA SER A 138 -5.97 1.25 -16.89
C SER A 138 -5.99 0.59 -18.26
N ARG A 139 -5.20 1.09 -19.21
CA ARG A 139 -5.05 0.48 -20.54
C ARG A 139 -4.45 -0.93 -20.47
N ALA A 140 -3.45 -1.13 -19.60
CA ALA A 140 -2.86 -2.44 -19.37
C ALA A 140 -3.86 -3.45 -18.80
N PHE A 141 -4.77 -3.06 -17.90
CA PHE A 141 -5.84 -3.96 -17.47
C PHE A 141 -6.72 -4.39 -18.63
N LEU A 142 -7.01 -3.49 -19.58
CA LEU A 142 -7.84 -3.82 -20.74
C LEU A 142 -7.17 -4.78 -21.71
N THR A 143 -5.85 -4.96 -21.65
CA THR A 143 -5.17 -5.99 -22.45
C THR A 143 -5.45 -7.39 -21.93
N LEU A 144 -5.83 -7.53 -20.64
CA LEU A 144 -6.16 -8.81 -20.03
C LEU A 144 -7.32 -9.51 -20.76
N PRO A 145 -7.27 -10.85 -20.84
CA PRO A 145 -8.30 -11.62 -21.50
C PRO A 145 -9.62 -11.61 -20.70
N PRO A 146 -10.77 -11.89 -21.34
CA PRO A 146 -12.09 -11.81 -20.70
C PRO A 146 -12.29 -12.75 -19.50
N ASP A 147 -11.53 -13.85 -19.41
CA ASP A 147 -11.53 -14.77 -18.27
C ASP A 147 -10.78 -14.21 -17.04
N LYS A 148 -10.00 -13.14 -17.21
CA LYS A 148 -9.29 -12.44 -16.13
C LYS A 148 -9.96 -11.11 -15.75
N LEU A 149 -10.44 -10.34 -16.74
CA LEU A 149 -11.09 -9.04 -16.50
C LEU A 149 -12.54 -9.03 -17.00
N LYS A 150 -13.47 -8.87 -16.06
CA LYS A 150 -14.91 -8.68 -16.31
C LYS A 150 -15.26 -7.21 -16.54
N LYS A 151 -14.78 -6.33 -15.66
CA LYS A 151 -15.11 -4.89 -15.65
C LYS A 151 -13.98 -4.10 -15.00
N LEU A 152 -13.70 -2.89 -15.50
CA LEU A 152 -12.76 -1.95 -14.92
C LEU A 152 -13.52 -0.67 -14.52
N ILE A 153 -13.59 -0.39 -13.23
CA ILE A 153 -14.19 0.82 -12.67
C ILE A 153 -13.05 1.75 -12.26
N ILE A 154 -12.98 2.93 -12.88
CA ILE A 154 -11.89 3.88 -12.70
C ILE A 154 -12.37 5.06 -11.85
N LEU A 155 -11.67 5.36 -10.76
CA LEU A 155 -11.94 6.48 -9.84
C LEU A 155 -10.85 7.54 -9.99
N GLU A 156 -11.17 8.65 -10.65
CA GLU A 156 -10.28 9.80 -10.85
C GLU A 156 -11.07 11.10 -10.75
N ASP A 157 -10.55 12.08 -10.03
CA ASP A 157 -11.19 13.40 -9.82
C ASP A 157 -10.44 14.54 -10.50
N HIS A 158 -9.29 14.25 -11.13
CA HIS A 158 -8.53 15.26 -11.86
C HIS A 158 -8.94 15.32 -13.34
N GLU A 159 -9.59 16.42 -13.73
CA GLU A 159 -10.15 16.61 -15.08
C GLU A 159 -9.14 16.40 -16.24
N PRO A 160 -7.91 16.93 -16.19
CA PRO A 160 -6.89 16.64 -17.22
C PRO A 160 -6.57 15.16 -17.41
N TYR A 161 -6.70 14.33 -16.37
CA TYR A 161 -6.56 12.88 -16.52
C TYR A 161 -7.84 12.25 -17.08
N LEU A 162 -9.01 12.75 -16.66
CA LEU A 162 -10.30 12.28 -17.15
C LEU A 162 -10.48 12.46 -18.67
N GLU A 163 -9.85 13.49 -19.27
CA GLU A 163 -9.80 13.67 -20.72
C GLU A 163 -9.23 12.46 -21.47
N TYR A 164 -8.30 11.72 -20.86
CA TYR A 164 -7.68 10.51 -21.43
C TYR A 164 -8.30 9.20 -20.95
N LEU A 165 -9.10 9.25 -19.88
CA LEU A 165 -9.78 8.08 -19.33
C LEU A 165 -11.18 7.88 -19.92
N ARG A 166 -11.96 8.95 -20.14
CA ARG A 166 -13.31 8.86 -20.72
C ARG A 166 -13.35 8.22 -22.12
N PRO A 167 -12.36 8.46 -23.03
CA PRO A 167 -12.29 7.74 -24.29
C PRO A 167 -12.22 6.22 -24.13
N LEU A 168 -11.60 5.69 -23.06
CA LEU A 168 -11.54 4.25 -22.80
C LEU A 168 -12.94 3.66 -22.59
N ALA A 169 -13.84 4.37 -21.89
CA ALA A 169 -15.23 3.95 -21.71
C ALA A 169 -16.05 3.93 -23.01
N ARG A 170 -15.66 4.73 -24.00
CA ARG A 170 -16.29 4.71 -25.32
C ARG A 170 -15.74 3.57 -26.19
N ALA A 171 -14.48 3.21 -26.00
CA ALA A 171 -13.80 2.20 -26.80
C ALA A 171 -13.99 0.77 -26.27
N ASP A 172 -14.15 0.58 -24.96
CA ASP A 172 -14.31 -0.75 -24.35
C ASP A 172 -15.50 -0.76 -23.36
N PRO A 173 -16.54 -1.58 -23.60
CA PRO A 173 -17.73 -1.63 -22.76
C PRO A 173 -17.48 -2.15 -21.34
N ARG A 174 -16.31 -2.75 -21.08
CA ARG A 174 -15.91 -3.17 -19.73
C ARG A 174 -15.53 -1.99 -18.84
N VAL A 175 -15.31 -0.79 -19.40
CA VAL A 175 -14.80 0.36 -18.66
C VAL A 175 -15.93 1.25 -18.16
N ARG A 176 -15.87 1.58 -16.87
CA ARG A 176 -16.70 2.61 -16.23
C ARG A 176 -15.80 3.67 -15.61
N VAL A 177 -15.84 4.89 -16.13
CA VAL A 177 -15.13 6.04 -15.52
C VAL A 177 -16.07 6.77 -14.57
N VAL A 178 -15.66 6.88 -13.31
CA VAL A 178 -16.37 7.63 -12.26
C VAL A 178 -15.51 8.85 -11.89
N PRO A 179 -15.98 10.08 -12.17
CA PRO A 179 -15.21 11.30 -11.95
C PRO A 179 -15.20 11.70 -10.46
N GLN A 180 -14.76 10.80 -9.59
CA GLN A 180 -14.71 10.99 -8.14
C GLN A 180 -13.42 10.40 -7.56
N SER A 181 -13.01 10.95 -6.41
CA SER A 181 -11.76 10.59 -5.74
C SER A 181 -11.81 9.19 -5.14
N GLY A 182 -10.76 8.39 -5.31
CA GLY A 182 -10.62 7.12 -4.59
C GLY A 182 -10.37 7.26 -3.08
N PHE A 183 -10.08 8.48 -2.60
CA PHE A 183 -9.87 8.78 -1.18
C PHE A 183 -11.18 9.05 -0.43
N ASN A 184 -12.19 9.58 -1.12
CA ASN A 184 -13.45 9.96 -0.48
C ASN A 184 -14.33 8.73 -0.28
N TRP A 185 -14.84 8.53 0.94
CA TRP A 185 -15.72 7.39 1.25
C TRP A 185 -17.04 7.43 0.50
N ASP A 186 -17.57 8.64 0.26
CA ASP A 186 -18.82 8.87 -0.49
C ASP A 186 -18.74 8.34 -1.93
N THR A 187 -17.54 8.25 -2.51
CA THR A 187 -17.35 7.62 -3.82
C THR A 187 -17.83 6.18 -3.82
N TYR A 188 -17.61 5.45 -2.73
CA TYR A 188 -18.02 4.05 -2.64
C TYR A 188 -19.49 3.90 -2.25
N SER A 189 -20.08 4.89 -1.58
CA SER A 189 -21.54 5.01 -1.42
C SER A 189 -22.20 5.23 -2.77
N TYR A 190 -21.64 6.12 -3.60
CA TYR A 190 -22.09 6.33 -4.97
C TYR A 190 -22.00 5.05 -5.81
N LEU A 191 -20.91 4.27 -5.72
CA LEU A 191 -20.78 2.99 -6.44
C LEU A 191 -21.83 1.95 -5.98
N LEU A 192 -22.26 2.01 -4.72
CA LEU A 192 -23.31 1.16 -4.21
C LEU A 192 -24.67 1.61 -4.77
N GLU A 193 -24.96 2.91 -4.70
CA GLU A 193 -26.21 3.51 -5.18
C GLU A 193 -26.38 3.42 -6.70
N SER A 194 -25.28 3.44 -7.46
CA SER A 194 -25.27 3.27 -8.91
C SER A 194 -25.42 1.81 -9.36
N GLY A 195 -25.46 0.87 -8.42
CA GLY A 195 -25.53 -0.57 -8.68
C GLY A 195 -24.23 -1.19 -9.20
N ASP A 196 -23.11 -0.44 -9.20
CA ASP A 196 -21.82 -0.97 -9.63
C ASP A 196 -21.30 -2.10 -8.73
N LEU A 197 -21.80 -2.17 -7.48
CA LEU A 197 -21.46 -3.18 -6.50
C LEU A 197 -22.56 -4.23 -6.23
N ASP A 198 -23.74 -4.11 -6.85
CA ASP A 198 -24.87 -5.04 -6.69
C ASP A 198 -24.55 -6.51 -7.00
N PRO A 199 -23.67 -6.82 -7.98
CA PRO A 199 -23.31 -8.20 -8.25
C PRO A 199 -22.57 -8.90 -7.10
N PHE A 200 -22.10 -8.18 -6.09
CA PHE A 200 -21.34 -8.74 -4.98
C PHE A 200 -22.22 -8.96 -3.76
N HIS A 201 -22.21 -10.19 -3.28
CA HIS A 201 -22.85 -10.57 -2.04
C HIS A 201 -21.77 -10.79 -0.97
N THR A 202 -22.12 -10.70 0.30
CA THR A 202 -21.19 -11.05 1.38
C THR A 202 -20.76 -12.51 1.25
N LEU A 203 -19.48 -12.73 0.98
CA LEU A 203 -18.89 -14.06 0.97
C LEU A 203 -18.25 -14.33 2.34
N HIS A 204 -18.81 -15.29 3.07
CA HIS A 204 -18.21 -15.84 4.29
C HIS A 204 -17.09 -16.85 4.00
N ALA A 205 -16.76 -17.04 2.71
CA ALA A 205 -15.77 -18.00 2.29
C ALA A 205 -14.39 -17.64 2.86
N ARG A 206 -13.69 -18.67 3.33
CA ARG A 206 -12.27 -18.56 3.71
C ARG A 206 -11.38 -18.23 2.53
N ALA A 207 -11.83 -18.34 1.27
CA ALA A 207 -11.02 -18.06 0.09
C ALA A 207 -10.92 -16.56 -0.20
N VAL A 208 -9.91 -16.17 -0.99
CA VAL A 208 -9.80 -14.80 -1.55
C VAL A 208 -11.03 -14.51 -2.40
N HIS A 209 -11.53 -13.27 -2.36
CA HIS A 209 -12.70 -12.89 -3.13
C HIS A 209 -12.47 -13.16 -4.64
N PRO A 210 -13.33 -13.95 -5.29
CA PRO A 210 -13.05 -14.45 -6.63
C PRO A 210 -13.19 -13.37 -7.71
N GLU A 211 -14.08 -12.38 -7.49
CA GLU A 211 -14.55 -11.50 -8.57
C GLU A 211 -14.31 -10.00 -8.32
N LEU A 212 -13.75 -9.60 -7.19
CA LEU A 212 -13.60 -8.18 -6.83
C LEU A 212 -12.16 -7.93 -6.41
N HIS A 213 -11.57 -6.86 -6.90
CA HIS A 213 -10.18 -6.49 -6.63
C HIS A 213 -10.06 -4.97 -6.60
N PHE A 214 -9.44 -4.44 -5.55
CA PHE A 214 -9.17 -3.00 -5.46
C PHE A 214 -7.71 -2.69 -5.83
N VAL A 215 -7.49 -1.76 -6.74
CA VAL A 215 -6.16 -1.36 -7.21
C VAL A 215 -5.99 0.13 -6.98
N THR A 216 -4.83 0.58 -6.51
CA THR A 216 -4.57 2.02 -6.37
C THR A 216 -3.11 2.40 -6.54
N HIS A 217 -2.87 3.55 -7.17
CA HIS A 217 -1.63 4.29 -7.00
C HIS A 217 -1.72 5.15 -5.74
N ILE A 218 -0.81 4.93 -4.79
CA ILE A 218 -0.76 5.68 -3.54
C ILE A 218 -0.01 6.99 -3.77
N PRO A 219 -0.65 8.16 -3.59
CA PRO A 219 0.03 9.45 -3.69
C PRO A 219 1.16 9.59 -2.65
N GLN A 220 2.25 10.28 -3.00
CA GLN A 220 3.41 10.50 -2.11
C GLN A 220 3.20 11.65 -1.12
N ASN A 221 2.04 11.69 -0.48
CA ASN A 221 1.68 12.71 0.49
C ASN A 221 1.04 12.09 1.75
N ILE A 222 0.76 12.94 2.74
CA ILE A 222 0.15 12.51 4.00
C ILE A 222 -1.21 11.84 3.76
N PRO A 223 -2.13 12.39 2.92
CA PRO A 223 -3.37 11.70 2.56
C PRO A 223 -3.17 10.29 1.99
N GLY A 224 -2.17 10.08 1.13
CA GLY A 224 -1.86 8.74 0.60
C GLY A 224 -1.46 7.74 1.68
N GLU A 225 -0.64 8.16 2.66
CA GLU A 225 -0.34 7.31 3.83
C GLU A 225 -1.56 7.04 4.69
N GLN A 226 -2.41 8.06 4.89
CA GLN A 226 -3.63 7.94 5.66
C GLN A 226 -4.57 6.94 5.00
N LEU A 227 -4.71 6.99 3.66
CA LEU A 227 -5.50 6.04 2.88
C LEU A 227 -5.02 4.61 3.14
N VAL A 228 -3.73 4.32 2.96
CA VAL A 228 -3.16 2.99 3.24
C VAL A 228 -3.52 2.54 4.66
N ALA A 229 -3.35 3.42 5.64
CA ALA A 229 -3.66 3.10 7.03
C ALA A 229 -5.16 2.87 7.28
N GLN A 230 -6.05 3.56 6.57
CA GLN A 230 -7.49 3.34 6.62
C GLN A 230 -7.89 2.03 5.96
N LEU A 231 -7.30 1.68 4.82
CA LEU A 231 -7.58 0.43 4.11
C LEU A 231 -7.30 -0.79 4.99
N PHE A 232 -6.15 -0.84 5.68
CA PHE A 232 -5.86 -1.94 6.61
C PHE A 232 -6.80 -1.98 7.83
N ARG A 233 -7.34 -0.85 8.26
CA ARG A 233 -8.33 -0.77 9.35
C ARG A 233 -9.70 -1.29 8.95
N CYS A 234 -10.07 -1.15 7.67
CA CYS A 234 -11.36 -1.65 7.20
C CYS A 234 -11.42 -3.19 7.17
N ILE A 235 -10.27 -3.86 7.07
CA ILE A 235 -10.18 -5.33 7.00
C ILE A 235 -10.78 -6.01 8.24
N PRO A 236 -10.27 -5.82 9.47
CA PRO A 236 -10.79 -6.53 10.64
C PRO A 236 -12.21 -6.14 11.02
N GLU A 237 -12.64 -4.93 10.65
CA GLU A 237 -14.01 -4.45 10.90
C GLU A 237 -15.03 -4.97 9.88
N ASN A 238 -14.57 -5.63 8.81
CA ASN A 238 -15.40 -6.02 7.65
C ASN A 238 -16.22 -4.84 7.12
N SER A 239 -15.60 -3.65 7.06
CA SER A 239 -16.23 -2.43 6.54
C SER A 239 -15.76 -2.14 5.11
N TRP A 240 -16.35 -1.12 4.48
CA TRP A 240 -16.06 -0.75 3.09
C TRP A 240 -16.22 -1.95 2.13
N LEU A 241 -15.24 -2.27 1.28
CA LEU A 241 -15.30 -3.41 0.35
C LEU A 241 -15.13 -4.76 1.05
N PHE A 242 -14.58 -4.79 2.27
CA PHE A 242 -14.36 -6.04 3.01
C PHE A 242 -15.65 -6.63 3.57
N LYS A 243 -16.77 -5.89 3.53
CA LYS A 243 -18.10 -6.45 3.78
C LYS A 243 -18.50 -7.54 2.77
N TYR A 244 -17.87 -7.56 1.60
CA TYR A 244 -18.07 -8.59 0.57
C TYR A 244 -17.19 -9.82 0.77
N GLY A 245 -16.23 -9.79 1.70
CA GLY A 245 -15.31 -10.88 2.02
C GLY A 245 -13.84 -10.48 1.88
N ARG A 246 -12.97 -11.44 1.59
CA ARG A 246 -11.51 -11.25 1.49
C ARG A 246 -11.10 -10.60 0.17
N VAL A 247 -11.49 -9.35 -0.04
CA VAL A 247 -11.17 -8.60 -1.27
C VAL A 247 -9.65 -8.34 -1.33
N PRO A 248 -8.94 -8.84 -2.36
CA PRO A 248 -7.54 -8.51 -2.56
C PRO A 248 -7.38 -7.03 -2.94
N MET A 249 -6.29 -6.44 -2.48
CA MET A 249 -5.87 -5.11 -2.89
C MET A 249 -4.50 -5.19 -3.58
N SER A 250 -4.26 -4.29 -4.55
CA SER A 250 -2.94 -4.09 -5.12
C SER A 250 -2.57 -2.62 -5.14
N PHE A 251 -1.34 -2.34 -4.73
CA PHE A 251 -0.86 -0.99 -4.54
C PHE A 251 0.36 -0.73 -5.40
N ILE A 252 0.42 0.46 -6.00
CA ILE A 252 1.66 1.06 -6.47
C ILE A 252 2.02 2.14 -5.47
N LEU A 253 3.13 1.96 -4.76
CA LEU A 253 3.52 2.85 -3.66
C LEU A 253 5.03 3.05 -3.59
N ALA A 254 5.43 4.15 -2.97
CA ALA A 254 6.83 4.46 -2.73
C ALA A 254 7.45 3.50 -1.70
N ASP A 255 8.74 3.18 -1.88
CA ASP A 255 9.49 2.23 -1.04
C ASP A 255 9.40 2.51 0.46
N TRP A 256 9.42 3.77 0.87
CA TRP A 256 9.35 4.10 2.29
C TRP A 256 7.98 3.81 2.91
N VAL A 257 6.89 3.88 2.14
CA VAL A 257 5.56 3.45 2.62
C VAL A 257 5.59 1.93 2.78
N TRP A 258 6.19 1.22 1.82
CA TRP A 258 6.34 -0.23 1.87
C TRP A 258 7.13 -0.66 3.11
N ARG A 259 8.30 -0.07 3.36
CA ARG A 259 9.11 -0.35 4.55
C ARG A 259 8.34 -0.18 5.86
N ARG A 260 7.40 0.77 5.93
CA ARG A 260 6.55 0.95 7.11
C ARG A 260 5.44 -0.08 7.21
N ILE A 261 4.84 -0.51 6.10
CA ILE A 261 3.85 -1.61 6.09
C ILE A 261 4.53 -2.93 6.47
N SER A 262 5.68 -3.21 5.86
CA SER A 262 6.35 -4.52 5.92
C SER A 262 7.41 -4.66 7.00
N ALA A 263 7.64 -3.63 7.83
CA ALA A 263 8.67 -3.67 8.86
C ALA A 263 8.42 -4.83 9.84
N PRO A 264 9.35 -5.80 9.97
CA PRO A 264 9.22 -6.89 10.93
C PRO A 264 9.50 -6.39 12.36
N PRO A 265 9.18 -7.18 13.40
CA PRO A 265 9.70 -6.94 14.74
C PRO A 265 11.22 -6.70 14.70
N LYS A 266 11.71 -5.75 15.50
CA LYS A 266 13.10 -5.24 15.50
C LYS A 266 13.47 -4.31 14.33
N GLY A 267 12.65 -4.23 13.29
CA GLY A 267 12.82 -3.30 12.17
C GLY A 267 12.82 -1.84 12.64
N ILE A 268 13.61 -0.99 11.96
CA ILE A 268 13.74 0.43 12.30
C ILE A 268 12.43 1.18 12.04
N GLU A 269 11.77 0.83 10.93
CA GLU A 269 10.51 1.39 10.47
C GLU A 269 9.28 0.77 11.14
N ARG A 270 9.47 -0.18 12.07
CA ARG A 270 8.37 -0.84 12.79
C ARG A 270 7.54 0.22 13.52
N CYS A 271 6.26 0.23 13.20
CA CYS A 271 5.30 1.18 13.75
C CYS A 271 3.92 0.54 13.89
N LYS A 272 2.96 1.32 14.40
CA LYS A 272 1.55 0.92 14.51
C LYS A 272 0.98 0.38 13.20
N LEU A 273 1.28 1.03 12.07
CA LEU A 273 0.82 0.59 10.75
C LEU A 273 1.32 -0.82 10.41
N SER A 274 2.59 -1.11 10.72
CA SER A 274 3.19 -2.44 10.48
C SER A 274 2.44 -3.53 11.24
N VAL A 275 2.11 -3.26 12.51
CA VAL A 275 1.38 -4.23 13.36
C VAL A 275 -0.03 -4.47 12.82
N ILE A 276 -0.78 -3.41 12.51
CA ILE A 276 -2.14 -3.55 11.97
C ILE A 276 -2.14 -4.25 10.61
N ALA A 277 -1.19 -3.92 9.72
CA ALA A 277 -1.09 -4.55 8.41
C ALA A 277 -0.77 -6.05 8.53
N GLU A 278 0.23 -6.41 9.34
CA GLU A 278 0.62 -7.81 9.59
C GLU A 278 -0.50 -8.62 10.25
N SER A 279 -1.25 -7.97 11.17
CA SER A 279 -2.36 -8.59 11.88
C SER A 279 -3.58 -8.83 11.01
N SER A 280 -3.79 -8.02 9.98
CA SER A 280 -5.01 -8.07 9.15
C SER A 280 -4.81 -8.79 7.81
N SER A 281 -3.57 -8.86 7.31
CA SER A 281 -3.33 -9.29 5.94
C SER A 281 -1.95 -9.91 5.70
N ARG A 282 -1.85 -10.62 4.57
CA ARG A 282 -0.57 -10.99 3.96
C ARG A 282 -0.29 -10.03 2.83
N PHE A 283 0.95 -9.54 2.75
CA PHE A 283 1.38 -8.67 1.67
C PHE A 283 2.74 -9.10 1.12
N SER A 284 2.99 -8.83 -0.16
CA SER A 284 4.28 -9.03 -0.80
C SER A 284 4.39 -8.18 -2.07
N PRO A 285 5.61 -7.88 -2.53
CA PRO A 285 5.80 -7.39 -3.89
C PRO A 285 5.09 -8.31 -4.88
N SER A 286 4.40 -7.73 -5.87
CA SER A 286 3.79 -8.47 -6.97
C SER A 286 4.80 -8.71 -8.09
N LEU A 287 5.77 -7.80 -8.22
CA LEU A 287 6.94 -7.90 -9.08
C LEU A 287 8.23 -7.74 -8.26
N PRO A 288 9.35 -8.30 -8.74
CA PRO A 288 10.67 -7.92 -8.26
C PRO A 288 10.87 -6.39 -8.30
N PRO A 289 11.35 -5.73 -7.22
CA PRO A 289 11.55 -4.28 -7.20
C PRO A 289 12.45 -3.74 -8.31
N GLU A 290 13.40 -4.55 -8.77
CA GLU A 290 14.29 -4.26 -9.90
C GLU A 290 13.56 -4.07 -11.23
N ASP A 291 12.37 -4.66 -11.41
CA ASP A 291 11.55 -4.49 -12.61
C ASP A 291 10.88 -3.11 -12.70
N LEU A 292 10.94 -2.32 -11.61
CA LEU A 292 10.42 -0.97 -11.51
C LEU A 292 11.54 0.05 -11.27
N SER A 293 12.78 -0.36 -11.53
CA SER A 293 13.99 0.43 -11.38
C SER A 293 14.78 0.44 -12.70
N PRO A 294 15.32 1.61 -13.11
CA PRO A 294 15.30 2.88 -12.41
C PRO A 294 13.97 3.64 -12.57
N PHE A 295 13.58 4.40 -11.54
CA PHE A 295 12.28 5.07 -11.46
C PHE A 295 11.87 5.80 -12.75
N PHE A 296 12.79 6.54 -13.36
CA PHE A 296 12.50 7.39 -14.51
C PHE A 296 12.16 6.60 -15.77
N GLU A 297 12.52 5.33 -15.90
CA GLU A 297 12.10 4.51 -17.03
C GLU A 297 10.61 4.15 -16.93
N HIS A 298 10.14 3.92 -15.70
CA HIS A 298 8.82 3.34 -15.45
C HIS A 298 7.75 4.35 -15.08
N PHE A 299 8.12 5.49 -14.48
CA PHE A 299 7.18 6.40 -13.84
C PHE A 299 7.29 7.85 -14.32
N HIS A 300 6.13 8.53 -14.34
CA HIS A 300 5.99 9.97 -14.51
C HIS A 300 5.66 10.65 -13.17
N PRO A 301 6.23 11.83 -12.88
CA PRO A 301 7.17 12.60 -13.70
C PRO A 301 8.60 12.07 -13.69
N ALA A 302 9.20 11.93 -14.89
CA ALA A 302 10.54 11.38 -15.07
C ALA A 302 11.68 12.37 -14.77
N THR A 303 11.39 13.58 -14.28
CA THR A 303 12.40 14.62 -14.09
C THR A 303 13.34 14.32 -12.91
N THR A 304 14.64 14.23 -13.20
CA THR A 304 15.77 14.17 -12.24
C THR A 304 16.05 15.49 -11.50
N SER A 305 15.18 16.50 -11.63
CA SER A 305 15.50 17.88 -11.20
C SER A 305 15.53 18.06 -9.69
N VAL A 306 16.76 18.01 -9.18
CA VAL A 306 17.30 18.58 -7.93
C VAL A 306 17.10 20.11 -7.82
N ARG A 307 16.45 20.79 -8.79
CA ARG A 307 16.51 22.26 -8.95
C ARG A 307 15.18 23.02 -8.87
N THR A 308 14.18 22.52 -8.14
CA THR A 308 13.11 23.41 -7.63
C THR A 308 13.38 23.66 -6.15
N GLY A 309 13.62 24.92 -5.78
CA GLY A 309 14.05 25.36 -4.44
C GLY A 309 13.14 24.99 -3.26
N GLY A 310 12.06 24.21 -3.48
CA GLY A 310 11.24 23.58 -2.44
C GLY A 310 11.61 22.13 -2.12
N SER A 311 12.52 21.49 -2.87
CA SER A 311 12.93 20.07 -2.68
C SER A 311 13.74 19.84 -1.39
N ALA A 312 14.47 20.86 -0.93
CA ALA A 312 15.33 20.76 0.25
C ALA A 312 14.55 20.53 1.56
N LEU A 313 13.28 20.97 1.64
CA LEU A 313 12.42 20.82 2.82
C LEU A 313 11.71 19.47 2.90
N ARG A 314 11.69 18.69 1.80
CA ARG A 314 11.01 17.39 1.80
C ARG A 314 11.94 16.30 2.33
N PRO A 315 11.44 15.41 3.21
CA PRO A 315 12.16 14.21 3.60
C PRO A 315 12.60 13.45 2.34
N GLU A 316 13.84 12.97 2.35
CA GLU A 316 14.48 12.31 1.20
C GLU A 316 13.63 11.18 0.62
N THR A 317 12.91 10.47 1.50
CA THR A 317 12.00 9.38 1.13
C THR A 317 10.77 9.80 0.35
N ARG A 318 10.37 11.08 0.43
CA ARG A 318 9.20 11.65 -0.30
C ARG A 318 9.63 12.51 -1.48
N ARG A 319 10.89 12.38 -1.91
CA ARG A 319 11.41 13.08 -3.08
C ARG A 319 11.02 12.32 -4.34
N ARG A 320 10.88 13.07 -5.43
CA ARG A 320 10.69 12.48 -6.76
C ARG A 320 11.92 11.65 -7.13
N GLY A 321 11.72 10.57 -7.88
CA GLY A 321 12.78 9.61 -8.19
C GLY A 321 13.01 8.57 -7.10
N SER A 322 12.34 8.66 -5.93
CA SER A 322 12.36 7.57 -4.97
C SER A 322 11.76 6.30 -5.58
N PRO A 323 12.33 5.11 -5.30
CA PRO A 323 11.83 3.85 -5.85
C PRO A 323 10.36 3.60 -5.51
N PHE A 324 9.66 2.96 -6.45
CA PHE A 324 8.28 2.49 -6.29
C PHE A 324 8.21 0.98 -6.38
N LEU A 325 7.20 0.41 -5.73
CA LEU A 325 6.91 -1.01 -5.75
C LEU A 325 5.46 -1.25 -6.14
N ALA A 326 5.25 -2.35 -6.85
CA ALA A 326 3.95 -2.98 -7.04
C ALA A 326 3.78 -4.07 -5.97
N VAL A 327 2.70 -4.01 -5.19
CA VAL A 327 2.47 -4.86 -4.01
C VAL A 327 1.07 -5.46 -4.06
N ASN A 328 0.95 -6.75 -3.77
CA ASN A 328 -0.32 -7.41 -3.53
C ASN A 328 -0.56 -7.56 -2.02
N VAL A 329 -1.79 -7.27 -1.60
CA VAL A 329 -2.28 -7.39 -0.22
C VAL A 329 -3.53 -8.25 -0.21
N VAL A 330 -3.54 -9.27 0.63
CA VAL A 330 -4.66 -10.21 0.75
C VAL A 330 -5.04 -10.33 2.24
N PRO A 331 -6.26 -9.94 2.63
CA PRO A 331 -6.75 -10.12 4.01
C PRO A 331 -6.54 -11.56 4.50
N HIS A 332 -6.17 -11.78 5.76
CA HIS A 332 -6.11 -13.14 6.33
C HIS A 332 -7.48 -13.82 6.29
N ALA A 333 -7.48 -15.15 6.21
CA ALA A 333 -8.71 -15.94 6.27
C ALA A 333 -9.36 -15.88 7.65
N GLU A 334 -8.53 -15.78 8.69
CA GLU A 334 -8.95 -15.60 10.07
C GLU A 334 -8.33 -14.30 10.57
N GLN A 335 -9.19 -13.36 10.98
CA GLN A 335 -8.76 -12.09 11.53
C GLN A 335 -8.49 -12.25 13.03
N ILE A 336 -7.28 -11.91 13.46
CA ILE A 336 -6.91 -11.95 14.88
C ILE A 336 -7.41 -10.73 15.66
N ILE A 337 -7.62 -9.60 14.97
CA ILE A 337 -8.34 -8.45 15.50
C ILE A 337 -9.82 -8.74 15.22
N THR A 338 -10.57 -9.04 16.26
CA THR A 338 -12.00 -9.30 16.14
C THR A 338 -12.76 -8.02 15.83
N LYS A 339 -13.86 -8.14 15.08
CA LYS A 339 -14.73 -7.01 14.74
C LYS A 339 -15.18 -6.28 16.01
N GLY A 340 -15.12 -4.94 16.00
CA GLY A 340 -15.42 -4.08 17.14
C GLY A 340 -14.31 -3.96 18.18
N LYS A 341 -13.16 -4.62 17.99
CA LYS A 341 -11.98 -4.47 18.86
C LYS A 341 -10.86 -3.65 18.24
N LEU A 342 -11.03 -3.12 17.03
CA LEU A 342 -10.00 -2.31 16.39
C LEU A 342 -9.64 -1.07 17.22
N ASP A 343 -10.62 -0.39 17.83
CA ASP A 343 -10.36 0.81 18.63
C ASP A 343 -9.50 0.53 19.86
N GLN A 344 -9.74 -0.61 20.52
CA GLN A 344 -8.92 -1.10 21.62
C GLN A 344 -7.48 -1.36 21.15
N TRP A 345 -7.31 -2.05 20.02
CA TRP A 345 -5.98 -2.25 19.41
C TRP A 345 -5.31 -0.91 19.08
N ASP A 346 -6.05 0.01 18.48
CA ASP A 346 -5.55 1.31 18.07
C ASP A 346 -5.15 2.18 19.27
N TYR A 347 -5.88 2.07 20.39
CA TYR A 347 -5.56 2.68 21.68
C TYR A 347 -4.24 2.14 22.23
N ILE A 348 -4.14 0.81 22.38
CA ILE A 348 -2.98 0.11 22.93
C ILE A 348 -1.72 0.43 22.10
N LEU A 349 -1.81 0.25 20.78
CA LEU A 349 -0.69 0.51 19.87
C LEU A 349 -0.29 1.98 19.91
N ARG A 350 -1.26 2.92 19.89
CA ARG A 350 -0.95 4.35 19.91
C ARG A 350 -0.18 4.74 21.16
N ARG A 351 -0.57 4.24 22.33
CA ARG A 351 0.08 4.57 23.61
C ARG A 351 1.47 3.92 23.72
N LEU A 352 1.58 2.63 23.41
CA LEU A 352 2.84 1.91 23.55
C LEU A 352 3.89 2.31 22.50
N PHE A 353 3.51 2.63 21.26
CA PHE A 353 4.47 3.06 20.23
C PHE A 353 5.05 4.47 20.47
N VAL A 354 4.51 5.27 21.40
CA VAL A 354 5.20 6.49 21.88
C VAL A 354 6.53 6.11 22.52
N LEU A 355 6.56 4.98 23.24
CA LEU A 355 7.74 4.44 23.92
C LEU A 355 8.33 3.23 23.16
N LYS A 356 8.36 3.28 21.82
CA LYS A 356 8.71 2.13 20.96
C LYS A 356 10.06 1.47 21.26
N SER A 357 11.02 2.22 21.82
CA SER A 357 12.36 1.72 22.18
C SER A 357 12.47 1.26 23.64
N THR A 358 11.45 1.51 24.46
CA THR A 358 11.41 1.12 25.87
C THR A 358 10.93 -0.32 26.01
N PRO A 359 11.52 -1.15 26.89
CA PRO A 359 10.99 -2.46 27.26
C PRO A 359 9.52 -2.40 27.67
N LEU A 360 8.72 -3.41 27.31
CA LEU A 360 7.29 -3.45 27.63
C LEU A 360 7.02 -3.24 29.14
N ARG A 361 7.85 -3.83 30.01
CA ARG A 361 7.76 -3.64 31.48
C ARG A 361 7.73 -2.17 31.92
N GLY A 362 8.43 -1.29 31.20
CA GLY A 362 8.49 0.15 31.50
C GLY A 362 7.53 0.98 30.66
N ALA A 363 7.05 0.44 29.52
CA ALA A 363 6.11 1.13 28.65
C ALA A 363 4.64 0.89 29.03
N ILE A 364 4.32 -0.21 29.73
CA ILE A 364 2.94 -0.64 30.01
C ILE A 364 2.13 0.42 30.79
N SER A 365 2.78 1.16 31.68
CA SER A 365 2.20 2.26 32.46
C SER A 365 1.66 3.40 31.58
N SER A 366 2.14 3.50 30.34
CA SER A 366 1.60 4.44 29.37
C SER A 366 0.18 4.10 28.91
N LEU A 367 -0.32 2.88 29.12
CA LEU A 367 -1.72 2.57 28.81
C LEU A 367 -2.64 3.41 29.68
N ALA A 368 -2.61 3.19 31.00
CA ALA A 368 -3.34 3.97 32.01
C ALA A 368 -2.72 3.74 33.39
N PRO A 369 -3.03 4.58 34.40
CA PRO A 369 -2.62 4.32 35.78
C PRO A 369 -3.02 2.91 36.24
N GLY A 370 -2.06 2.17 36.82
CA GLY A 370 -2.30 0.80 37.30
C GLY A 370 -2.19 -0.30 36.23
N ALA A 371 -1.83 0.04 34.98
CA ALA A 371 -1.62 -0.93 33.91
C ALA A 371 -0.46 -1.91 34.18
N GLU A 372 0.39 -1.64 35.16
CA GLU A 372 1.45 -2.53 35.63
C GLU A 372 0.91 -3.90 36.06
N VAL A 373 -0.34 -3.96 36.56
CA VAL A 373 -1.00 -5.22 36.94
C VAL A 373 -1.14 -6.20 35.76
N LEU A 374 -1.11 -5.69 34.53
CA LEU A 374 -1.17 -6.53 33.33
C LEU A 374 0.10 -7.37 33.16
N LEU A 375 1.25 -6.94 33.70
CA LEU A 375 2.51 -7.67 33.60
C LEU A 375 2.40 -9.05 34.28
N ASP A 376 1.69 -9.13 35.41
CA ASP A 376 1.48 -10.40 36.12
C ASP A 376 0.69 -11.38 35.27
N LYS A 377 -0.35 -10.91 34.56
CA LYS A 377 -1.13 -11.72 33.61
C LYS A 377 -0.29 -12.15 32.40
N LEU A 378 0.52 -11.24 31.86
CA LEU A 378 1.34 -11.49 30.66
C LEU A 378 2.54 -12.40 30.93
N THR A 379 2.94 -12.56 32.19
CA THR A 379 4.13 -13.35 32.59
C THR A 379 3.80 -14.55 33.48
N ASP A 380 2.52 -14.90 33.63
CA ASP A 380 2.07 -15.98 34.50
C ASP A 380 2.79 -17.30 34.17
N LYS A 381 3.58 -17.78 35.14
CA LYS A 381 4.40 -18.99 35.00
C LYS A 381 3.57 -20.26 34.91
N ARG A 382 2.26 -20.20 35.15
CA ARG A 382 1.33 -21.33 35.00
C ARG A 382 0.86 -21.51 33.55
N LEU A 383 0.89 -20.47 32.73
CA LEU A 383 0.48 -20.54 31.32
C LEU A 383 1.59 -21.13 30.44
N PRO A 384 1.31 -21.78 29.31
CA PRO A 384 2.36 -22.18 28.35
C PRO A 384 3.20 -21.00 27.85
N LEU A 385 4.43 -21.24 27.36
CA LEU A 385 5.36 -20.17 26.95
C LEU A 385 4.79 -19.31 25.82
N GLU A 386 4.06 -19.92 24.89
CA GLU A 386 3.38 -19.26 23.78
C GLU A 386 2.22 -18.33 24.20
N GLN A 387 1.77 -18.43 25.45
CA GLN A 387 0.76 -17.55 26.05
C GLN A 387 1.36 -16.50 26.97
N ARG A 388 2.70 -16.37 26.98
CA ARG A 388 3.43 -15.36 27.76
C ARG A 388 4.09 -14.37 26.82
N VAL A 389 4.32 -13.16 27.32
CA VAL A 389 5.05 -12.10 26.62
C VAL A 389 6.39 -11.86 27.32
N ASP A 390 7.49 -11.79 26.56
CA ASP A 390 8.77 -11.35 27.12
C ASP A 390 8.76 -9.83 27.33
N ILE A 391 8.41 -9.41 28.55
CA ILE A 391 8.27 -8.01 28.94
C ILE A 391 9.60 -7.22 28.91
N ARG A 392 10.74 -7.88 28.69
CA ARG A 392 12.05 -7.24 28.54
C ARG A 392 12.28 -6.72 27.13
N LEU A 393 11.53 -7.23 26.16
CA LEU A 393 11.61 -6.77 24.78
C LEU A 393 11.12 -5.32 24.68
N PRO A 394 11.84 -4.46 23.95
CA PRO A 394 11.32 -3.17 23.53
C PRO A 394 10.02 -3.30 22.75
N VAL A 395 9.10 -2.35 22.89
CA VAL A 395 7.78 -2.38 22.21
C VAL A 395 7.89 -2.64 20.70
N LYS A 396 8.87 -2.05 20.00
CA LYS A 396 9.10 -2.28 18.56
C LYS A 396 9.55 -3.71 18.21
N GLN A 397 9.90 -4.52 19.19
CA GLN A 397 10.32 -5.92 19.01
C GLN A 397 9.20 -6.92 19.29
N LEU A 398 8.03 -6.45 19.75
CA LEU A 398 6.87 -7.30 19.99
C LEU A 398 6.30 -7.82 18.69
N THR A 399 6.05 -9.12 18.66
CA THR A 399 5.40 -9.86 17.58
C THR A 399 3.89 -9.64 17.61
N VAL A 400 3.20 -9.99 16.54
CA VAL A 400 1.72 -9.97 16.50
C VAL A 400 1.10 -10.85 17.59
N SER A 401 1.71 -12.00 17.91
CA SER A 401 1.24 -12.86 19.01
C SER A 401 1.31 -12.14 20.36
N ASP A 402 2.39 -11.40 20.63
CA ASP A 402 2.51 -10.59 21.84
C ASP A 402 1.41 -9.53 21.92
N TRP A 403 1.11 -8.86 20.80
CA TRP A 403 0.04 -7.86 20.73
C TRP A 403 -1.34 -8.45 20.99
N VAL A 404 -1.62 -9.67 20.52
CA VAL A 404 -2.87 -10.39 20.84
C VAL A 404 -2.98 -10.64 22.34
N LEU A 405 -1.90 -11.08 23.00
CA LEU A 405 -1.89 -11.33 24.44
C LEU A 405 -2.08 -10.03 25.24
N ILE A 406 -1.42 -8.94 24.82
CA ILE A 406 -1.60 -7.61 25.43
C ILE A 406 -3.04 -7.13 25.27
N ALA A 407 -3.63 -7.25 24.08
CA ALA A 407 -5.02 -6.87 23.83
C ALA A 407 -6.00 -7.66 24.70
N ARG A 408 -5.82 -8.98 24.83
CA ARG A 408 -6.64 -9.83 25.70
C ARG A 408 -6.49 -9.48 27.17
N ALA A 409 -5.25 -9.23 27.63
CA ALA A 409 -5.00 -8.83 29.01
C ALA A 409 -5.66 -7.47 29.32
N PHE A 410 -5.60 -6.53 28.39
CA PHE A 410 -6.24 -5.22 28.47
C PHE A 410 -7.77 -5.34 28.47
N ASP A 411 -8.35 -6.19 27.62
CA ASP A 411 -9.81 -6.43 27.58
C ASP A 411 -10.34 -7.03 28.89
N ALA A 412 -9.55 -7.92 29.50
CA ALA A 412 -9.88 -8.55 30.77
C ALA A 412 -9.47 -7.71 32.00
N TRP A 413 -9.09 -6.44 31.83
CA TRP A 413 -8.70 -5.57 32.92
C TRP A 413 -9.90 -4.76 33.42
N PRO A 414 -10.40 -5.00 34.65
CA PRO A 414 -11.62 -4.36 35.13
C PRO A 414 -11.55 -2.84 35.23
N PHE A 415 -10.33 -2.29 35.33
CA PHE A 415 -10.06 -0.87 35.41
C PHE A 415 -9.49 -0.30 34.10
N ALA A 416 -9.59 -1.06 33.00
CA ALA A 416 -9.21 -0.54 31.70
C ALA A 416 -10.01 0.73 31.41
N PRO A 417 -9.34 1.79 30.91
CA PRO A 417 -10.05 2.99 30.51
C PRO A 417 -11.03 2.63 29.41
N GLU A 418 -12.23 3.18 29.53
CA GLU A 418 -13.24 3.09 28.49
C GLU A 418 -12.70 3.68 27.19
N VAL A 419 -12.49 2.80 26.20
CA VAL A 419 -12.09 3.21 24.85
C VAL A 419 -13.34 3.66 24.11
N HIS A 420 -13.91 4.79 24.50
CA HIS A 420 -15.00 5.41 23.77
C HIS A 420 -14.43 6.19 22.58
N LEU A 421 -15.08 6.06 21.42
CA LEU A 421 -14.98 7.09 20.39
C LEU A 421 -15.42 8.41 21.03
N PRO A 422 -14.74 9.54 20.79
CA PRO A 422 -15.38 10.83 21.01
C PRO A 422 -16.59 10.86 20.08
N THR A 423 -17.78 10.54 20.61
CA THR A 423 -19.03 11.01 20.02
C THR A 423 -18.87 12.51 19.96
N TYR A 424 -18.97 13.11 18.76
CA TYR A 424 -18.89 14.55 18.55
C TYR A 424 -20.00 15.26 19.34
N SER A 425 -19.80 15.44 20.64
CA SER A 425 -20.59 16.31 21.50
C SER A 425 -19.93 17.68 21.52
N SER A 426 -19.87 18.30 20.34
CA SER A 426 -19.45 19.69 20.19
C SER A 426 -20.45 20.43 19.31
N TYR A 427 -21.72 20.38 19.73
CA TYR A 427 -22.73 21.38 19.40
C TYR A 427 -23.52 21.68 20.68
N GLN A 428 -22.85 22.31 21.66
CA GLN A 428 -23.58 23.23 22.53
C GLN A 428 -23.69 24.53 21.75
N VAL A 429 -24.86 24.70 21.13
CA VAL A 429 -25.34 26.01 20.68
C VAL A 429 -25.46 26.86 21.94
N ILE A 430 -24.51 27.78 22.12
CA ILE A 430 -24.66 28.88 23.06
C ILE A 430 -25.57 29.88 22.33
N ASN A 431 -26.78 30.02 22.84
CA ASN A 431 -27.72 31.10 22.48
C ASN A 431 -27.16 32.47 22.87
#